data_AF-A0AAD7P5Z3-F1
#
_entry.id   AF-A0AAD7P5Z3-F1
#
_cell.length_a   1.000
_cell.length_b   1.000
_cell.length_c   1.000
_cell.angle_alpha   90.00
_cell.angle_beta   90.00
_cell.angle_gamma   90.00
#
_symmetry.space_group_name_H-M   'P 1'
#
loop_
_entity.id
_entity.type
_entity.pdbx_description
1 polymer ?
#
loop_
_entity_poly.entity_id
_entity_poly.type
_entity_poly.pdbx_seq_one_letter_code
_entity_poly.pdbx_strand_id
1 'polypeptide(L)'
;MLRHCRTTRGQQIVINTAKVVFMTQPFTLASPPLSQCVLFPRSSNLRQLSDTGGSSETMNSDYNSQLEKIFEEKRSLRSKLRAELKKMDPIRRTQEDNAIQSIVLQAPWFKSSKSICAYVSCDSLREVDTSRIMSEILSKPATEGNVQIKRKLYVPRVEDRNSNMRMLNISSLNDLITNSMNILEPALLDCNGNPREDVMQASEPVNLIILPGLGFDKSGRRLGRSGGYYDMFLKKYQELVKKQNWKQPFLVALSYSLQIVDDGILAVTPYDVPVDALVTPSGFIPISSIALENCQ
;
A
#
# COMPACT_ATOMS: atom_id res chain seq x y z
N MET A 1 53.18 9.11 58.41
CA MET A 1 52.65 8.32 59.55
C MET A 1 51.13 8.46 59.57
N LEU A 2 50.42 7.31 59.56
CA LEU A 2 49.10 6.99 60.15
C LEU A 2 47.93 7.99 59.96
N ARG A 3 46.96 7.71 59.09
CA ARG A 3 45.75 6.82 59.21
C ARG A 3 44.52 7.55 59.78
N HIS A 4 43.41 7.42 59.02
CA HIS A 4 41.99 7.14 59.38
C HIS A 4 41.11 7.75 58.26
N CYS A 5 40.69 7.01 57.23
CA CYS A 5 39.60 6.02 57.16
C CYS A 5 38.21 6.59 57.49
N ARG A 6 37.38 6.82 56.46
CA ARG A 6 35.97 6.40 56.43
C ARG A 6 35.43 6.39 54.99
N THR A 7 34.64 5.36 54.75
CA THR A 7 34.23 4.80 53.46
C THR A 7 32.74 5.05 53.29
N THR A 8 32.26 5.40 52.09
CA THR A 8 30.88 5.10 51.67
C THR A 8 30.79 4.89 50.16
N ARG A 9 30.87 3.60 49.79
CA ARG A 9 30.10 2.82 48.81
C ARG A 9 29.75 3.48 47.47
N GLY A 10 30.52 3.10 46.44
CA GLY A 10 30.02 2.96 45.08
C GLY A 10 29.13 1.72 44.95
N GLN A 11 28.02 1.85 44.22
CA GLN A 11 27.23 0.72 43.76
C GLN A 11 27.73 0.30 42.38
N GLN A 12 28.43 -0.82 42.40
CA GLN A 12 28.83 -1.61 41.25
C GLN A 12 27.59 -2.37 40.78
N ILE A 13 27.08 -2.05 39.60
CA ILE A 13 26.01 -2.83 38.96
C ILE A 13 26.63 -4.13 38.46
N VAL A 14 26.37 -5.20 39.20
CA VAL A 14 26.71 -6.57 38.85
C VAL A 14 25.79 -7.00 37.69
N ILE A 15 26.38 -7.24 36.53
CA ILE A 15 25.72 -7.86 35.38
C ILE A 15 25.49 -9.33 35.75
N ASN A 16 24.27 -9.64 36.17
CA ASN A 16 23.87 -11.01 36.50
C ASN A 16 23.42 -11.72 35.21
N THR A 17 24.29 -12.58 34.67
CA THR A 17 23.95 -13.49 33.57
C THR A 17 23.06 -14.62 34.09
N ALA A 18 21.74 -14.38 34.09
CA ALA A 18 20.76 -15.43 34.33
C ALA A 18 20.64 -16.32 33.09
N LYS A 19 21.19 -17.53 33.19
CA LYS A 19 20.91 -18.65 32.29
C LYS A 19 19.42 -18.99 32.35
N VAL A 20 18.69 -18.73 31.26
CA VAL A 20 17.36 -19.30 31.05
C VAL A 20 17.54 -20.73 30.58
N VAL A 21 17.28 -21.68 31.47
CA VAL A 21 17.20 -23.11 31.17
C VAL A 21 15.84 -23.34 30.50
N PHE A 22 15.83 -23.53 29.18
CA PHE A 22 14.66 -24.08 28.49
C PHE A 22 14.62 -25.58 28.72
N MET A 23 13.70 -26.03 29.58
CA MET A 23 13.33 -27.44 29.67
C MET A 23 12.56 -27.82 28.41
N THR A 24 13.20 -28.59 27.53
CA THR A 24 12.57 -29.24 26.40
C THR A 24 11.78 -30.46 26.89
N GLN A 25 10.46 -30.41 26.82
CA GLN A 25 9.64 -31.62 26.77
C GLN A 25 9.04 -31.78 25.37
N PRO A 26 9.07 -33.00 24.79
CA PRO A 26 8.58 -33.26 23.45
C PRO A 26 7.05 -33.38 23.47
N PHE A 27 6.36 -32.41 22.86
CA PHE A 27 4.97 -32.58 22.46
C PHE A 27 4.93 -33.12 21.02
N THR A 28 4.72 -34.43 20.90
CA THR A 28 4.21 -35.08 19.70
C THR A 28 2.76 -34.65 19.47
N LEU A 29 2.51 -33.88 18.41
CA LEU A 29 1.18 -33.72 17.83
C LEU A 29 1.25 -34.01 16.34
N ALA A 30 0.35 -34.91 15.95
CA ALA A 30 0.31 -35.63 14.69
C ALA A 30 0.02 -34.74 13.48
N SER A 31 0.69 -35.06 12.38
CA SER A 31 0.39 -34.56 11.04
C SER A 31 -1.02 -34.99 10.59
N PRO A 32 -1.87 -34.09 10.07
CA PRO A 32 -3.03 -34.51 9.30
C PRO A 32 -2.57 -34.96 7.88
N PRO A 33 -3.28 -35.90 7.25
CA PRO A 33 -2.84 -36.54 6.02
C PRO A 33 -2.95 -35.62 4.81
N LEU A 34 -2.03 -35.83 3.87
CA LEU A 34 -2.07 -35.33 2.50
C LEU A 34 -3.36 -35.79 1.81
N SER A 35 -4.34 -34.89 1.66
CA SER A 35 -5.49 -35.13 0.81
C SER A 35 -5.13 -34.84 -0.65
N GLN A 36 -5.35 -35.87 -1.45
CA GLN A 36 -5.06 -36.01 -2.86
C GLN A 36 -5.73 -34.91 -3.71
N CYS A 37 -5.02 -34.54 -4.78
CA CYS A 37 -5.58 -33.93 -5.97
C CYS A 37 -6.88 -34.63 -6.38
N VAL A 38 -8.00 -33.91 -6.32
CA VAL A 38 -9.20 -34.25 -7.07
C VAL A 38 -9.39 -33.17 -8.12
N LEU A 39 -9.02 -33.51 -9.35
CA LEU A 39 -9.46 -32.84 -10.56
C LEU A 39 -10.99 -32.94 -10.62
N PHE A 40 -11.69 -31.83 -10.43
CA PHE A 40 -13.11 -31.77 -10.78
C PHE A 40 -13.26 -31.31 -12.23
N PRO A 41 -14.00 -32.07 -13.06
CA PRO A 41 -14.19 -31.77 -14.46
C PRO A 41 -15.12 -30.56 -14.64
N ARG A 42 -14.82 -29.76 -15.67
CA ARG A 42 -15.71 -28.73 -16.22
C ARG A 42 -17.09 -29.35 -16.50
N SER A 43 -18.12 -28.92 -15.79
CA SER A 43 -19.51 -29.21 -16.16
C SER A 43 -19.93 -28.29 -17.31
N SER A 44 -19.90 -28.83 -18.52
CA SER A 44 -20.62 -28.33 -19.68
C SER A 44 -22.12 -28.56 -19.50
N ASN A 45 -22.88 -27.50 -19.23
CA ASN A 45 -24.33 -27.51 -19.42
C ASN A 45 -24.64 -26.74 -20.71
N LEU A 46 -24.68 -27.50 -21.82
CA LEU A 46 -25.41 -27.09 -23.02
C LEU A 46 -26.90 -27.07 -22.69
N ARG A 47 -27.52 -25.89 -22.74
CA ARG A 47 -28.92 -25.77 -23.15
C ARG A 47 -28.95 -25.02 -24.47
N GLN A 48 -29.31 -25.77 -25.52
CA GLN A 48 -29.76 -25.25 -26.80
C GLN A 48 -30.87 -24.23 -26.58
N LEU A 49 -30.63 -23.00 -27.03
CA LEU A 49 -31.68 -22.09 -27.46
C LEU A 49 -31.26 -21.53 -28.82
N SER A 50 -32.22 -21.58 -29.72
CA SER A 50 -32.22 -21.32 -31.15
C SER A 50 -31.54 -20.03 -31.61
N ASP A 51 -30.63 -20.20 -32.55
CA ASP A 51 -30.47 -19.49 -33.82
C ASP A 51 -31.07 -18.06 -33.91
N THR A 52 -30.20 -17.06 -33.78
CA THR A 52 -30.22 -15.84 -34.61
C THR A 52 -28.80 -15.26 -34.70
N GLY A 53 -28.23 -15.27 -35.91
CA GLY A 53 -27.38 -14.19 -36.47
C GLY A 53 -26.00 -13.96 -35.87
N GLY A 54 -24.97 -14.50 -36.54
CA GLY A 54 -23.55 -14.27 -36.25
C GLY A 54 -23.10 -12.81 -36.30
N SER A 55 -22.31 -12.43 -35.28
CA SER A 55 -21.38 -11.27 -35.22
C SER A 55 -20.71 -11.11 -33.84
N SER A 56 -21.13 -11.88 -32.83
CA SER A 56 -20.67 -11.73 -31.43
C SER A 56 -19.37 -12.47 -31.07
N GLU A 57 -19.08 -13.60 -31.74
CA GLU A 57 -17.92 -14.44 -31.38
C GLU A 57 -16.57 -13.83 -31.77
N THR A 58 -16.48 -13.15 -32.92
CA THR A 58 -15.26 -12.49 -33.42
C THR A 58 -14.90 -11.23 -32.63
N MET A 59 -15.90 -10.45 -32.20
CA MET A 59 -15.69 -9.25 -31.38
C MET A 59 -15.14 -9.60 -29.98
N ASN A 60 -15.56 -10.73 -29.43
CA ASN A 60 -15.11 -11.19 -28.12
C ASN A 60 -13.70 -11.82 -28.22
N SER A 61 -13.36 -12.51 -29.32
CA SER A 61 -12.01 -13.03 -29.52
C SER A 61 -10.97 -11.92 -29.69
N ASP A 62 -11.30 -10.89 -30.46
CA ASP A 62 -10.37 -9.78 -30.74
C ASP A 62 -10.12 -8.93 -29.50
N TYR A 63 -11.16 -8.64 -28.70
CA TYR A 63 -11.02 -7.93 -27.43
C TYR A 63 -10.17 -8.73 -26.41
N ASN A 64 -10.40 -10.03 -26.28
CA ASN A 64 -9.61 -10.88 -25.38
C ASN A 64 -8.15 -10.98 -25.83
N SER A 65 -7.90 -11.11 -27.13
CA SER A 65 -6.55 -11.08 -27.71
C SER A 65 -5.82 -9.75 -27.45
N GLN A 66 -6.52 -8.62 -27.62
CA GLN A 66 -5.97 -7.31 -27.33
C GLN A 66 -5.66 -7.12 -25.84
N LEU A 67 -6.54 -7.58 -24.94
CA LEU A 67 -6.29 -7.57 -23.50
C LEU A 67 -5.10 -8.44 -23.12
N GLU A 68 -4.98 -9.64 -23.69
CA GLU A 68 -3.85 -10.54 -23.44
C GLU A 68 -2.52 -9.88 -23.82
N LYS A 69 -2.46 -9.23 -24.99
CA LYS A 69 -1.31 -8.44 -25.41
C LYS A 69 -0.94 -7.34 -24.41
N ILE A 70 -1.94 -6.59 -23.91
CA ILE A 70 -1.73 -5.56 -22.87
C ILE A 70 -1.16 -6.18 -21.60
N PHE A 71 -1.65 -7.36 -21.17
CA PHE A 71 -1.14 -8.03 -19.98
C PHE A 71 0.31 -8.52 -20.16
N GLU A 72 0.68 -8.98 -21.34
CA GLU A 72 2.05 -9.37 -21.68
C GLU A 72 3.01 -8.18 -21.68
N GLU A 73 2.64 -7.06 -22.31
CA GLU A 73 3.40 -5.80 -22.29
C GLU A 73 3.63 -5.33 -20.85
N LYS A 74 2.58 -5.32 -20.03
CA LYS A 74 2.68 -5.01 -18.59
C LYS A 74 3.60 -6.00 -17.86
N ARG A 75 3.55 -7.30 -18.17
CA ARG A 75 4.41 -8.31 -17.53
C ARG A 75 5.89 -8.06 -17.84
N SER A 76 6.21 -7.79 -19.10
CA SER A 76 7.56 -7.45 -19.55
C SER A 76 8.09 -6.19 -18.84
N LEU A 77 7.28 -5.13 -18.81
CA LEU A 77 7.65 -3.87 -18.17
C LEU A 77 7.85 -4.03 -16.65
N ARG A 78 6.99 -4.79 -15.96
CA ARG A 78 7.19 -5.10 -14.53
C ARG A 78 8.52 -5.81 -14.28
N SER A 79 8.91 -6.76 -15.14
CA SER A 79 10.17 -7.48 -15.02
C SER A 79 11.35 -6.51 -15.13
N LYS A 80 11.34 -5.66 -16.17
CA LYS A 80 12.36 -4.63 -16.40
C LYS A 80 12.49 -3.68 -15.19
N LEU A 81 11.39 -3.08 -14.75
CA LEU A 81 11.42 -2.09 -13.66
C LEU A 81 11.84 -2.71 -12.32
N ARG A 82 11.45 -3.96 -12.02
CA ARG A 82 11.94 -4.67 -10.84
C ARG A 82 13.44 -4.89 -10.88
N ALA A 83 13.99 -5.24 -12.05
CA ALA A 83 15.43 -5.43 -12.21
C ALA A 83 16.18 -4.10 -12.02
N GLU A 84 15.68 -2.99 -12.55
CA GLU A 84 16.29 -1.67 -12.38
C GLU A 84 16.19 -1.17 -10.93
N LEU A 85 15.03 -1.29 -10.28
CA LEU A 85 14.88 -1.00 -8.84
C LEU A 85 15.87 -1.83 -8.00
N LYS A 86 16.10 -3.09 -8.37
CA LYS A 86 17.05 -3.96 -7.65
C LYS A 86 18.50 -3.47 -7.73
N LYS A 87 18.86 -2.83 -8.84
CA LYS A 87 20.20 -2.26 -9.10
C LYS A 87 20.35 -0.83 -8.56
N MET A 88 19.28 -0.20 -8.09
CA MET A 88 19.34 1.16 -7.57
C MET A 88 20.34 1.23 -6.41
N ASP A 89 21.26 2.19 -6.51
CA ASP A 89 22.24 2.44 -5.46
C ASP A 89 21.52 2.79 -4.13
N PRO A 90 21.89 2.15 -3.00
CA PRO A 90 21.24 2.39 -1.72
C PRO A 90 21.33 3.84 -1.24
N ILE A 91 22.46 4.52 -1.48
CA ILE A 91 22.64 5.93 -1.07
C ILE A 91 21.68 6.81 -1.86
N ARG A 92 21.65 6.64 -3.18
CA ARG A 92 20.71 7.34 -4.06
C ARG A 92 19.26 7.07 -3.66
N ARG A 93 18.90 5.81 -3.33
CA ARG A 93 17.56 5.46 -2.89
C ARG A 93 17.15 6.22 -1.64
N THR A 94 18.00 6.24 -0.60
CA THR A 94 17.74 7.00 0.63
C THR A 94 17.67 8.52 0.37
N GLN A 95 18.46 9.06 -0.55
CA GLN A 95 18.35 10.47 -0.94
C GLN A 95 16.99 10.76 -1.61
N GLU A 96 16.58 9.92 -2.56
CA GLU A 96 15.29 10.04 -3.23
C GLU A 96 14.12 9.88 -2.24
N ASP A 97 14.18 8.91 -1.31
CA ASP A 97 13.20 8.73 -0.22
C ASP A 97 13.04 10.01 0.61
N ASN A 98 14.16 10.60 1.03
CA ASN A 98 14.15 11.81 1.85
C ASN A 98 13.59 13.01 1.10
N ALA A 99 13.92 13.17 -0.18
CA ALA A 99 13.40 14.23 -1.03
C ALA A 99 11.88 14.10 -1.20
N ILE A 100 11.40 12.91 -1.57
CA ILE A 100 9.97 12.63 -1.79
C ILE A 100 9.17 12.88 -0.51
N GLN A 101 9.59 12.31 0.63
CA GLN A 101 8.88 12.51 1.89
C GLN A 101 8.88 13.98 2.31
N SER A 102 9.97 14.71 2.08
CA SER A 102 10.03 16.14 2.41
C SER A 102 9.09 16.98 1.56
N ILE A 103 8.92 16.65 0.27
CA ILE A 103 7.95 17.31 -0.62
C ILE A 103 6.52 17.04 -0.12
N VAL A 104 6.17 15.79 0.18
CA VAL A 104 4.83 15.43 0.70
C VAL A 104 4.53 16.18 1.99
N LEU A 105 5.45 16.13 2.97
CA LEU A 105 5.25 16.74 4.29
C LEU A 105 5.07 18.27 4.22
N GLN A 106 5.66 18.92 3.22
CA GLN A 106 5.56 20.38 3.04
C GLN A 106 4.31 20.80 2.27
N ALA A 107 3.70 19.88 1.51
CA ALA A 107 2.62 20.20 0.58
C ALA A 107 1.33 20.68 1.29
N PRO A 108 0.65 21.71 0.76
CA PRO A 108 -0.64 22.18 1.31
C PRO A 108 -1.72 21.11 1.32
N TRP A 109 -1.88 20.38 0.20
CA TRP A 109 -2.85 19.27 0.07
C TRP A 109 -2.59 18.15 1.07
N PHE A 110 -1.33 17.92 1.44
CA PHE A 110 -1.02 16.96 2.48
C PHE A 110 -1.44 17.53 3.82
N LYS A 111 -1.04 18.76 4.19
CA LYS A 111 -1.32 19.40 5.49
C LYS A 111 -2.81 19.63 5.79
N SER A 112 -3.64 19.83 4.77
CA SER A 112 -5.09 20.02 4.93
C SER A 112 -5.89 18.71 5.06
N SER A 113 -5.30 17.57 4.70
CA SER A 113 -6.00 16.27 4.70
C SER A 113 -6.27 15.75 6.12
N LYS A 114 -7.51 15.38 6.46
CA LYS A 114 -7.88 14.85 7.79
C LYS A 114 -7.96 13.33 7.81
N SER A 115 -8.37 12.73 6.69
CA SER A 115 -8.48 11.28 6.51
C SER A 115 -7.61 10.86 5.34
N ILE A 116 -6.64 9.98 5.59
CA ILE A 116 -5.59 9.64 4.64
C ILE A 116 -5.42 8.13 4.58
N CYS A 117 -5.39 7.57 3.37
CA CYS A 117 -4.91 6.21 3.13
C CYS A 117 -3.45 6.27 2.68
N ALA A 118 -2.58 5.44 3.24
CA ALA A 118 -1.21 5.31 2.76
C ALA A 118 -0.76 3.85 2.80
N TYR A 119 0.09 3.46 1.87
CA TYR A 119 0.75 2.17 1.92
C TYR A 119 1.85 2.16 2.98
N VAL A 120 2.08 0.99 3.58
CA VAL A 120 3.23 0.75 4.45
C VAL A 120 4.36 0.27 3.57
N SER A 121 5.38 1.11 3.38
CA SER A 121 6.50 0.81 2.49
C SER A 121 7.23 -0.46 2.92
N CYS A 122 7.42 -1.39 1.99
CA CYS A 122 8.17 -2.61 2.24
C CYS A 122 9.53 -2.57 1.53
N ASP A 123 10.63 -2.70 2.29
CA ASP A 123 11.97 -2.66 1.72
C ASP A 123 12.21 -3.76 0.68
N SER A 124 11.67 -4.96 0.91
CA SER A 124 11.78 -6.09 -0.04
C SER A 124 11.10 -5.81 -1.38
N LEU A 125 10.09 -4.94 -1.39
CA LEU A 125 9.37 -4.54 -2.59
C LEU A 125 10.04 -3.35 -3.29
N ARG A 126 11.02 -2.72 -2.64
CA ARG A 126 11.73 -1.50 -3.04
C ARG A 126 10.79 -0.36 -3.38
N GLU A 127 9.84 -0.13 -2.49
CA GLU A 127 8.94 1.02 -2.56
C GLU A 127 9.62 2.27 -1.99
N VAL A 128 9.07 3.45 -2.28
CA VAL A 128 9.46 4.69 -1.61
C VAL A 128 9.10 4.58 -0.13
N ASP A 129 10.00 5.00 0.75
CA ASP A 129 9.73 5.00 2.19
C ASP A 129 8.60 5.97 2.54
N THR A 130 7.65 5.50 3.35
CA THR A 130 6.52 6.30 3.85
C THR A 130 6.55 6.54 5.35
N SER A 131 7.60 6.09 6.05
CA SER A 131 7.68 6.09 7.51
C SER A 131 7.47 7.48 8.15
N ARG A 132 8.08 8.54 7.61
CA ARG A 132 7.93 9.91 8.14
C ARG A 132 6.55 10.49 7.84
N ILE A 133 6.01 10.19 6.66
CA ILE A 133 4.64 10.59 6.29
C ILE A 133 3.65 9.99 7.27
N MET A 134 3.71 8.68 7.51
CA MET A 134 2.83 7.99 8.46
C MET A 134 3.00 8.54 9.89
N SER A 135 4.24 8.75 10.33
CA SER A 135 4.54 9.31 11.66
C SER A 135 3.94 10.72 11.84
N GLU A 136 4.03 11.57 10.82
CA GLU A 136 3.44 12.92 10.85
C GLU A 136 1.91 12.87 10.96
N ILE A 137 1.25 11.97 10.21
CA ILE A 137 -0.22 11.84 10.26
C ILE A 137 -0.68 11.41 11.67
N LEU A 138 0.04 10.47 12.29
CA LEU A 138 -0.32 9.92 13.60
C LEU A 138 0.00 10.87 14.75
N SER A 139 1.03 11.71 14.62
CA SER A 139 1.51 12.59 15.70
C SER A 139 0.91 14.00 15.67
N LYS A 140 0.57 14.54 14.50
CA LYS A 140 0.09 15.92 14.37
C LYS A 140 -1.38 15.99 13.97
N PRO A 141 -2.21 16.79 14.66
CA PRO A 141 -3.56 17.07 14.21
C PRO A 141 -3.54 17.94 12.95
N ALA A 142 -4.61 17.85 12.15
CA ALA A 142 -4.93 18.84 11.14
C ALA A 142 -5.57 20.08 11.80
N THR A 143 -5.50 21.22 11.13
CA THR A 143 -6.12 22.46 11.59
C THR A 143 -7.28 22.83 10.67
N GLU A 144 -8.44 23.13 11.26
CA GLU A 144 -9.58 23.72 10.55
C GLU A 144 -10.06 24.94 11.33
N GLY A 145 -9.73 26.13 10.83
CA GLY A 145 -9.89 27.37 11.58
C GLY A 145 -9.05 27.33 12.87
N ASN A 146 -9.71 27.47 14.02
CA ASN A 146 -9.07 27.41 15.35
C ASN A 146 -9.16 26.02 16.01
N VAL A 147 -9.68 25.01 15.34
CA VAL A 147 -9.90 23.66 15.90
C VAL A 147 -8.82 22.70 15.40
N GLN A 148 -8.22 21.97 16.36
CA GLN A 148 -7.33 20.86 16.05
C GLN A 148 -8.13 19.57 15.89
N ILE A 149 -7.96 18.89 14.77
CA ILE A 149 -8.66 17.66 14.42
C ILE A 149 -7.64 16.54 14.31
N LYS A 150 -7.82 15.48 15.10
CA LYS A 150 -6.98 14.28 14.97
C LYS A 150 -7.14 13.69 13.57
N ARG A 151 -6.03 13.41 12.91
CA ARG A 151 -6.03 12.83 11.57
C ARG A 151 -6.24 11.32 11.67
N LYS A 152 -6.92 10.75 10.68
CA LYS A 152 -7.08 9.30 10.52
C LYS A 152 -6.11 8.78 9.47
N LEU A 153 -5.37 7.74 9.82
CA LEU A 153 -4.49 7.01 8.91
C LEU A 153 -5.03 5.60 8.71
N TYR A 154 -5.34 5.26 7.45
CA TYR A 154 -5.69 3.91 7.04
C TYR A 154 -4.55 3.27 6.26
N VAL A 155 -4.25 2.02 6.58
CA VAL A 155 -3.17 1.25 5.96
C VAL A 155 -3.69 -0.09 5.44
N PRO A 156 -3.07 -0.66 4.38
CA PRO A 156 -3.58 -1.85 3.72
C PRO A 156 -3.37 -3.11 4.54
N ARG A 157 -4.39 -3.98 4.55
CA ARG A 157 -4.34 -5.38 4.98
C ARG A 157 -4.85 -6.25 3.85
N VAL A 158 -4.05 -7.21 3.40
CA VAL A 158 -4.44 -8.15 2.34
C VAL A 158 -5.21 -9.31 2.99
N GLU A 159 -6.43 -9.55 2.52
CA GLU A 159 -7.29 -10.60 3.07
C GLU A 159 -7.10 -11.93 2.35
N ASP A 160 -6.92 -11.89 1.02
CA ASP A 160 -6.78 -13.10 0.21
C ASP A 160 -6.02 -12.86 -1.10
N ARG A 161 -5.88 -13.92 -1.91
CA ARG A 161 -5.24 -13.88 -3.24
C ARG A 161 -6.17 -13.38 -4.36
N ASN A 162 -7.43 -13.13 -4.08
CA ASN A 162 -8.45 -12.66 -5.03
C ASN A 162 -8.51 -11.13 -5.07
N SER A 163 -7.40 -10.47 -4.78
CA SER A 163 -7.29 -9.00 -4.76
C SER A 163 -8.14 -8.32 -3.68
N ASN A 164 -8.60 -9.04 -2.65
CA ASN A 164 -9.32 -8.41 -1.54
C ASN A 164 -8.32 -7.80 -0.55
N MET A 165 -8.49 -6.50 -0.32
CA MET A 165 -7.69 -5.70 0.59
C MET A 165 -8.61 -4.77 1.37
N ARG A 166 -8.39 -4.67 2.67
CA ARG A 166 -9.03 -3.69 3.54
C ARG A 166 -8.05 -2.56 3.84
N MET A 167 -8.56 -1.37 4.07
CA MET A 167 -7.76 -0.25 4.57
C MET A 167 -8.23 0.03 6.00
N LEU A 168 -7.41 -0.34 6.98
CA LEU A 168 -7.80 -0.30 8.40
C LEU A 168 -7.14 0.86 9.11
N ASN A 169 -7.90 1.52 9.98
CA ASN A 169 -7.45 2.63 10.79
C ASN A 169 -6.39 2.18 11.82
N ILE A 170 -5.27 2.90 11.87
CA ILE A 170 -4.25 2.74 12.92
C ILE A 170 -4.12 4.02 13.74
N SER A 171 -3.86 3.83 15.03
CA SER A 171 -3.58 4.91 15.98
C SER A 171 -2.09 5.01 16.33
N SER A 172 -1.31 3.98 16.02
CA SER A 172 0.14 3.96 16.25
C SER A 172 0.84 3.07 15.23
N LEU A 173 2.13 3.31 14.96
CA LEU A 173 2.95 2.39 14.17
C LEU A 173 3.10 1.02 14.84
N ASN A 174 2.92 0.95 16.17
CA ASN A 174 2.92 -0.32 16.91
C ASN A 174 1.68 -1.20 16.62
N ASP A 175 0.68 -0.67 15.90
CA ASP A 175 -0.46 -1.45 15.43
C ASP A 175 -0.11 -2.40 14.27
N LEU A 176 1.07 -2.21 13.68
CA LEU A 176 1.54 -2.98 12.53
C LEU A 176 2.18 -4.29 12.97
N ILE A 177 1.78 -5.37 12.34
CA ILE A 177 2.31 -6.71 12.50
C ILE A 177 2.91 -7.20 11.19
N THR A 178 3.93 -8.05 11.29
CA THR A 178 4.55 -8.67 10.12
C THR A 178 3.74 -9.88 9.67
N ASN A 179 3.35 -9.92 8.39
CA ASN A 179 2.71 -11.09 7.80
C ASN A 179 3.73 -12.12 7.27
N SER A 180 3.23 -13.24 6.73
CA SER A 180 4.07 -14.34 6.21
C SER A 180 5.02 -13.95 5.06
N MET A 181 4.81 -12.78 4.44
CA MET A 181 5.65 -12.22 3.38
C MET A 181 6.60 -11.11 3.87
N ASN A 182 6.76 -10.94 5.20
CA ASN A 182 7.53 -9.86 5.81
C ASN A 182 7.04 -8.45 5.45
N ILE A 183 5.76 -8.31 5.11
CA ILE A 183 5.11 -7.03 4.88
C ILE A 183 4.38 -6.65 6.16
N LEU A 184 4.53 -5.39 6.58
CA LEU A 184 3.81 -4.83 7.71
C LEU A 184 2.37 -4.52 7.31
N GLU A 185 1.42 -5.00 8.11
CA GLU A 185 -0.01 -4.77 7.94
C GLU A 185 -0.65 -4.55 9.32
N PRO A 186 -1.78 -3.84 9.42
CA PRO A 186 -2.45 -3.65 10.70
C PRO A 186 -3.03 -4.98 11.21
N ALA A 187 -2.94 -5.22 12.52
CA ALA A 187 -3.69 -6.30 13.16
C ALA A 187 -5.21 -6.07 13.00
N LEU A 188 -6.02 -7.13 12.96
CA LEU A 188 -7.48 -7.00 12.80
C LEU A 188 -8.17 -6.28 13.96
N LEU A 189 -7.60 -6.43 15.16
CA LEU A 189 -8.10 -5.84 16.39
C LEU A 189 -7.16 -4.73 16.88
N ASP A 190 -7.72 -3.75 17.60
CA ASP A 190 -6.96 -2.77 18.36
C ASP A 190 -6.40 -3.36 19.67
N CYS A 191 -5.66 -2.57 20.43
CA CYS A 191 -5.08 -2.99 21.72
C CYS A 191 -6.11 -3.35 22.79
N ASN A 192 -7.38 -2.97 22.61
CA ASN A 192 -8.49 -3.27 23.50
C ASN A 192 -9.32 -4.47 23.00
N GLY A 193 -8.94 -5.10 21.88
CA GLY A 193 -9.66 -6.22 21.29
C GLY A 193 -10.84 -5.84 20.39
N ASN A 194 -11.02 -4.55 20.08
CA ASN A 194 -12.10 -4.10 19.20
C ASN A 194 -11.71 -4.22 17.73
N PRO A 195 -12.65 -4.52 16.82
CA PRO A 195 -12.40 -4.44 15.38
C PRO A 195 -11.95 -3.05 14.95
N ARG A 196 -10.93 -2.97 14.10
CA ARG A 196 -10.51 -1.69 13.52
C ARG A 196 -11.52 -1.17 12.50
N GLU A 197 -11.69 0.14 12.49
CA GLU A 197 -12.49 0.85 11.48
C GLU A 197 -11.90 0.59 10.08
N ASP A 198 -12.73 0.07 9.18
CA ASP A 198 -12.44 0.00 7.76
C ASP A 198 -12.79 1.33 7.09
N VAL A 199 -11.96 1.80 6.17
CA VAL A 199 -12.27 2.98 5.38
C VAL A 199 -13.60 2.87 4.62
N MET A 200 -14.01 1.64 4.25
CA MET A 200 -15.29 1.39 3.59
C MET A 200 -16.51 1.59 4.50
N GLN A 201 -16.28 1.77 5.81
CA GLN A 201 -17.29 2.02 6.84
C GLN A 201 -17.16 3.41 7.46
N ALA A 202 -16.22 4.23 6.99
CA ALA A 202 -16.01 5.57 7.51
C ALA A 202 -17.27 6.44 7.32
N SER A 203 -17.50 7.38 8.24
CA SER A 203 -18.61 8.34 8.14
C SER A 203 -18.30 9.53 7.22
N GLU A 204 -17.01 9.77 6.95
CA GLU A 204 -16.50 10.91 6.20
C GLU A 204 -15.54 10.43 5.10
N PRO A 205 -15.43 11.16 3.97
CA PRO A 205 -14.54 10.77 2.89
C PRO A 205 -13.06 10.88 3.27
N VAL A 206 -12.26 10.06 2.60
CA VAL A 206 -10.82 10.18 2.55
C VAL A 206 -10.47 11.39 1.69
N ASN A 207 -9.55 12.21 2.17
CA ASN A 207 -9.08 13.38 1.44
C ASN A 207 -7.94 13.02 0.49
N LEU A 208 -7.06 12.11 0.90
CA LEU A 208 -5.84 11.75 0.20
C LEU A 208 -5.60 10.24 0.24
N ILE A 209 -5.29 9.64 -0.91
CA ILE A 209 -4.80 8.27 -1.01
C ILE A 209 -3.41 8.30 -1.61
N ILE A 210 -2.42 7.87 -0.82
CA ILE A 210 -1.03 7.71 -1.25
C ILE A 210 -0.84 6.29 -1.79
N LEU A 211 -0.52 6.20 -3.07
CA LEU A 211 -0.49 4.95 -3.84
C LEU A 211 0.94 4.51 -4.15
N PRO A 212 1.25 3.20 -4.03
CA PRO A 212 2.48 2.62 -4.55
C PRO A 212 2.33 2.16 -6.01
N GLY A 213 3.46 1.90 -6.66
CA GLY A 213 3.52 1.37 -8.02
C GLY A 213 4.94 0.96 -8.41
N LEU A 214 5.06 0.18 -9.49
CA LEU A 214 6.34 -0.18 -10.10
C LEU A 214 6.77 0.83 -11.17
N GLY A 215 5.81 1.43 -11.88
CA GLY A 215 6.07 2.42 -12.91
C GLY A 215 4.89 3.35 -13.09
N PHE A 216 5.20 4.57 -13.54
CA PHE A 216 4.25 5.65 -13.75
C PHE A 216 4.63 6.44 -15.00
N ASP A 217 3.68 7.10 -15.61
CA ASP A 217 3.97 8.14 -16.60
C ASP A 217 3.31 9.46 -16.25
N LYS A 218 3.62 10.50 -17.02
CA LYS A 218 3.15 11.86 -16.78
C LYS A 218 1.68 12.06 -17.18
N SER A 219 1.07 11.04 -17.79
CA SER A 219 -0.37 10.95 -18.04
C SER A 219 -1.15 10.33 -16.87
N GLY A 220 -0.48 9.95 -15.78
CA GLY A 220 -1.11 9.44 -14.55
C GLY A 220 -1.38 7.94 -14.59
N ARG A 221 -0.91 7.23 -15.62
CA ARG A 221 -1.04 5.77 -15.68
C ARG A 221 -0.10 5.14 -14.66
N ARG A 222 -0.57 4.06 -14.04
CA ARG A 222 0.14 3.38 -12.95
C ARG A 222 0.27 1.89 -13.24
N LEU A 223 1.48 1.36 -13.14
CA LEU A 223 1.76 -0.06 -13.19
C LEU A 223 1.90 -0.64 -11.78
N GLY A 224 0.87 -1.32 -11.30
CA GLY A 224 0.94 -2.08 -10.05
C GLY A 224 1.75 -3.38 -10.15
N ARG A 225 1.86 -4.12 -9.04
CA ARG A 225 2.64 -5.37 -8.93
C ARG A 225 1.97 -6.63 -9.52
N SER A 226 0.83 -6.47 -10.22
CA SER A 226 -0.05 -7.49 -10.83
C SER A 226 -1.16 -8.09 -9.95
N GLY A 227 -1.16 -7.84 -8.64
CA GLY A 227 -2.20 -8.36 -7.75
C GLY A 227 -3.54 -7.62 -7.81
N GLY A 228 -3.64 -6.49 -8.54
CA GLY A 228 -4.89 -5.74 -8.70
C GLY A 228 -5.51 -5.14 -7.42
N TYR A 229 -4.86 -5.28 -6.26
CA TYR A 229 -5.41 -4.88 -4.96
C TYR A 229 -5.83 -3.41 -4.92
N TYR A 230 -4.95 -2.51 -5.35
CA TYR A 230 -5.25 -1.07 -5.34
C TYR A 230 -6.34 -0.70 -6.35
N ASP A 231 -6.31 -1.26 -7.57
CA ASP A 231 -7.32 -0.95 -8.59
C ASP A 231 -8.71 -1.46 -8.16
N MET A 232 -8.77 -2.67 -7.57
CA MET A 232 -9.99 -3.23 -6.98
C MET A 232 -10.51 -2.39 -5.81
N PHE A 233 -9.62 -2.00 -4.90
CA PHE A 233 -9.96 -1.14 -3.76
C PHE A 233 -10.47 0.24 -4.22
N LEU A 234 -9.74 0.90 -5.12
CA LEU A 234 -10.09 2.22 -5.64
C LEU A 234 -11.45 2.19 -6.34
N LYS A 235 -11.74 1.16 -7.14
CA LYS A 235 -13.04 1.00 -7.78
C LYS A 235 -14.18 0.88 -6.76
N LYS A 236 -14.03 0.01 -5.76
CA LYS A 236 -15.01 -0.14 -4.67
C LYS A 236 -15.19 1.18 -3.89
N TYR A 237 -14.09 1.90 -3.64
CA TYR A 237 -14.14 3.18 -2.94
C TYR A 237 -14.82 4.27 -3.77
N GLN A 238 -14.57 4.33 -5.08
CA GLN A 238 -15.25 5.26 -5.99
C GLN A 238 -16.77 5.01 -6.05
N GLU A 239 -17.20 3.75 -6.00
CA GLU A 239 -18.62 3.38 -5.90
C GLU A 239 -19.23 3.87 -4.58
N LEU A 240 -18.52 3.72 -3.46
CA LEU A 240 -18.92 4.25 -2.16
C LEU A 240 -19.02 5.78 -2.18
N VAL A 241 -18.02 6.48 -2.71
CA VAL A 241 -18.00 7.95 -2.83
C VAL A 241 -19.21 8.44 -3.64
N LYS A 242 -19.53 7.76 -4.74
CA LYS A 242 -20.74 8.07 -5.54
C LYS A 242 -22.02 7.84 -4.75
N LYS A 243 -22.14 6.69 -4.06
CA LYS A 243 -23.32 6.34 -3.26
C LYS A 243 -23.58 7.34 -2.13
N GLN A 244 -22.52 7.81 -1.47
CA GLN A 244 -22.58 8.75 -0.35
C GLN A 244 -22.57 10.22 -0.77
N ASN A 245 -22.46 10.51 -2.08
CA ASN A 245 -22.30 11.86 -2.63
C ASN A 245 -21.12 12.62 -2.00
N TRP A 246 -20.00 11.94 -1.84
CA TRP A 246 -18.78 12.53 -1.28
C TRP A 246 -17.87 13.14 -2.35
N LYS A 247 -16.98 14.03 -1.93
CA LYS A 247 -15.86 14.49 -2.76
C LYS A 247 -14.91 13.32 -3.03
N GLN A 248 -14.40 13.24 -4.27
CA GLN A 248 -13.38 12.24 -4.63
C GLN A 248 -12.08 12.49 -3.85
N PRO A 249 -11.39 11.42 -3.39
CA PRO A 249 -10.10 11.56 -2.77
C PRO A 249 -9.06 12.00 -3.80
N PHE A 250 -8.06 12.75 -3.34
CA PHE A 250 -6.90 13.07 -4.15
C PHE A 250 -5.95 11.87 -4.22
N LEU A 251 -5.64 11.38 -5.42
CA LEU A 251 -4.82 10.20 -5.65
C LEU A 251 -3.39 10.59 -5.99
N VAL A 252 -2.45 10.40 -5.06
CA VAL A 252 -1.04 10.77 -5.25
C VAL A 252 -0.19 9.52 -5.22
N ALA A 253 0.64 9.30 -6.24
CA ALA A 253 1.65 8.26 -6.18
C ALA A 253 3.04 8.80 -5.85
N LEU A 254 3.79 8.02 -5.08
CA LEU A 254 5.19 8.28 -4.79
C LEU A 254 6.06 7.46 -5.74
N SER A 255 7.05 8.08 -6.35
CA SER A 255 7.85 7.44 -7.39
C SER A 255 9.31 7.85 -7.29
N TYR A 256 10.22 6.89 -7.32
CA TYR A 256 11.62 7.16 -7.65
C TYR A 256 11.72 7.68 -9.09
N SER A 257 12.81 8.38 -9.41
CA SER A 257 13.05 8.91 -10.76
C SER A 257 13.04 7.82 -11.83
N LEU A 258 13.59 6.64 -11.50
CA LEU A 258 13.70 5.51 -12.44
C LEU A 258 12.37 4.81 -12.75
N GLN A 259 11.32 5.07 -11.96
CA GLN A 259 10.00 4.49 -12.15
C GLN A 259 9.14 5.33 -13.10
N ILE A 260 9.58 6.54 -13.46
CA ILE A 260 8.92 7.36 -14.47
C ILE A 260 9.34 6.85 -15.85
N VAL A 261 8.36 6.41 -16.64
CA VAL A 261 8.54 6.00 -18.02
C VAL A 261 7.91 7.02 -18.97
N ASP A 262 8.30 6.98 -20.23
CA ASP A 262 7.76 7.86 -21.25
C ASP A 262 6.27 7.59 -21.48
N ASP A 263 5.54 8.66 -21.83
CA ASP A 263 4.14 8.55 -22.17
C ASP A 263 3.94 7.62 -23.38
N GLY A 264 2.96 6.73 -23.26
CA GLY A 264 2.61 5.74 -24.30
C GLY A 264 3.20 4.36 -24.04
N ILE A 265 4.21 4.24 -23.17
CA ILE A 265 4.83 2.96 -22.81
C ILE A 265 3.93 2.14 -21.87
N LEU A 266 3.15 2.81 -21.01
CA LEU A 266 2.22 2.15 -20.10
C LEU A 266 0.92 1.81 -20.82
N ALA A 267 0.81 0.55 -21.25
CA ALA A 267 -0.45 -0.03 -21.69
C ALA A 267 -1.44 -0.05 -20.51
N VAL A 268 -2.70 0.30 -20.78
CA VAL A 268 -3.78 0.35 -19.80
C VAL A 268 -4.93 -0.54 -20.21
N THR A 269 -5.62 -1.03 -19.20
CA THR A 269 -6.86 -1.78 -19.27
C THR A 269 -7.98 -0.92 -18.70
N PRO A 270 -9.26 -1.21 -19.00
CA PRO A 270 -10.39 -0.52 -18.39
C PRO A 270 -10.47 -0.65 -16.86
N TYR A 271 -9.65 -1.51 -16.26
CA TYR A 271 -9.61 -1.75 -14.82
C TYR A 271 -8.60 -0.87 -14.08
N ASP A 272 -7.62 -0.27 -14.78
CA ASP A 272 -6.60 0.52 -14.11
C ASP A 272 -7.15 1.90 -13.74
N VAL A 273 -6.91 2.31 -12.50
CA VAL A 273 -7.30 3.64 -12.02
C VAL A 273 -6.10 4.58 -12.12
N PRO A 274 -6.18 5.68 -12.89
CA PRO A 274 -5.10 6.66 -12.99
C PRO A 274 -4.94 7.43 -11.68
N VAL A 275 -3.75 7.99 -11.46
CA VAL A 275 -3.49 8.90 -10.35
C VAL A 275 -3.67 10.35 -10.78
N ASP A 276 -3.95 11.21 -9.80
CA ASP A 276 -4.10 12.65 -10.02
C ASP A 276 -2.75 13.37 -10.07
N ALA A 277 -1.76 12.86 -9.34
CA ALA A 277 -0.43 13.47 -9.29
C ALA A 277 0.67 12.46 -8.92
N LEU A 278 1.90 12.85 -9.24
CA LEU A 278 3.12 12.14 -8.83
C LEU A 278 3.98 13.03 -7.93
N VAL A 279 4.58 12.43 -6.91
CA VAL A 279 5.70 13.04 -6.19
C VAL A 279 6.96 12.24 -6.53
N THR A 280 7.94 12.97 -7.05
CA THR A 280 9.26 12.46 -7.41
C THR A 280 10.34 13.23 -6.65
N PRO A 281 11.60 12.79 -6.64
CA PRO A 281 12.70 13.54 -6.03
C PRO A 281 12.88 14.93 -6.66
N SER A 282 12.52 15.07 -7.94
CA SER A 282 12.60 16.33 -8.68
C SER A 282 11.44 17.28 -8.37
N GLY A 283 10.40 16.83 -7.67
CA GLY A 283 9.25 17.65 -7.33
C GLY A 283 7.91 16.96 -7.51
N PHE A 284 6.87 17.78 -7.37
CA PHE A 284 5.47 17.41 -7.54
C PHE A 284 5.04 17.63 -9.00
N ILE A 285 4.35 16.65 -9.58
CA ILE A 285 3.87 16.65 -10.96
C ILE A 285 2.33 16.53 -10.93
N PRO A 286 1.57 17.63 -11.10
CA PRO A 286 0.11 17.57 -11.25
C PRO A 286 -0.26 16.97 -12.61
N ILE A 287 -1.31 16.16 -12.65
CA ILE A 287 -1.78 15.47 -13.87
C ILE A 287 -3.26 15.76 -14.13
N SER A 288 -4.11 15.56 -13.13
CA SER A 288 -5.55 15.84 -13.26
C SER A 288 -5.89 17.29 -12.95
N SER A 289 -7.09 17.73 -13.35
CA SER A 289 -7.61 19.06 -12.99
C SER A 289 -7.67 19.26 -11.47
N ILE A 290 -8.04 18.20 -10.73
CA ILE A 290 -8.06 18.21 -9.26
C ILE A 290 -6.65 18.50 -8.73
N ALA A 291 -5.60 17.92 -9.31
CA ALA A 291 -4.23 18.19 -8.89
C ALA A 291 -3.82 19.64 -9.11
N LEU A 292 -4.21 20.22 -10.25
CA LEU A 292 -3.91 21.62 -10.58
C LEU A 292 -4.57 22.59 -9.60
N GLU A 293 -5.81 22.31 -9.19
CA GLU A 293 -6.54 23.09 -8.17
C GLU A 293 -5.88 22.98 -6.79
N ASN A 294 -5.34 21.81 -6.42
CA ASN A 294 -4.68 21.59 -5.12
C ASN A 294 -3.23 22.12 -5.06
N CYS A 295 -2.69 22.66 -6.16
CA CYS A 295 -1.36 23.28 -6.21
C CYS A 295 -1.36 24.79 -5.96
N GLN A 296 -2.52 25.43 -6.02
CA GLN A 296 -2.70 26.86 -5.80
C GLN A 296 -2.96 27.15 -4.31
#